data_AF-A0A7J9TL34-F1
#
_entry.id   AF-A0A7J9TL34-F1
#
_cell.length_a   1.000
_cell.length_b   1.000
_cell.length_c   1.000
_cell.angle_alpha   90.00
_cell.angle_beta   90.00
_cell.angle_gamma   90.00
#
_symmetry.space_group_name_H-M   'P 1'
#
loop_
_entity.id
_entity.type
_entity.pdbx_description
1 polymer ?
#
loop_
_entity_poly.entity_id
_entity_poly.type
_entity_poly.pdbx_seq_one_letter_code
_entity_poly.pdbx_strand_id
1 'polypeptide(L)'
;MGNKFLFLMIFTILFSPQFASADVIIPVSFLTIPLIPLIVIIEAVTFWEIANKIIKVPIGFWKLIQITFIANVVTSLLGTFIPMYKYTSENLIWIGVALVLSVFIEWGIYIPFLRKNTIKIINILKISFVCNLITYSILVFFLLMSV
;
A
#
# COMPACT_ATOMS: atom_id res chain seq x y z
N MET A 1 24.95 22.70 -9.72
CA MET A 1 23.47 22.77 -9.74
C MET A 1 22.77 21.44 -9.36
N GLY A 2 23.38 20.26 -9.55
CA GLY A 2 22.75 18.96 -9.22
C GLY A 2 22.41 18.72 -7.74
N ASN A 3 23.23 19.20 -6.79
CA ASN A 3 23.01 18.96 -5.36
C ASN A 3 21.78 19.68 -4.79
N LYS A 4 21.37 20.81 -5.37
CA LYS A 4 20.16 21.52 -4.94
C LYS A 4 18.88 20.73 -5.29
N PHE A 5 18.88 20.06 -6.44
CA PHE A 5 17.76 19.20 -6.87
C PHE A 5 17.71 17.90 -6.07
N LEU A 6 18.85 17.27 -5.81
CA LEU A 6 18.90 16.07 -4.97
C LEU A 6 18.46 16.39 -3.53
N PHE A 7 18.92 17.52 -2.99
CA PHE A 7 18.50 18.01 -1.68
C PHE A 7 17.00 18.33 -1.67
N LEU A 8 16.49 19.09 -2.64
CA LEU A 8 15.05 19.36 -2.77
C LEU A 8 14.25 18.07 -2.91
N MET A 9 14.71 17.07 -3.66
CA MET A 9 14.01 15.80 -3.82
C MET A 9 13.96 15.00 -2.50
N ILE A 10 15.08 14.91 -1.80
CA ILE A 10 15.15 14.26 -0.46
C ILE A 10 14.32 15.05 0.55
N PHE A 11 14.32 16.38 0.49
CA PHE A 11 13.56 17.27 1.35
C PHE A 11 12.06 17.17 1.05
N THR A 12 11.65 17.10 -0.20
CA THR A 12 10.26 16.84 -0.59
C THR A 12 9.84 15.43 -0.15
N ILE A 13 10.70 14.41 -0.23
CA ILE A 13 10.39 13.06 0.27
C ILE A 13 10.29 13.03 1.81
N LEU A 14 11.14 13.79 2.53
CA LEU A 14 11.17 13.85 3.99
C LEU A 14 10.10 14.77 4.60
N PHE A 15 9.69 15.82 3.89
CA PHE A 15 8.73 16.86 4.33
C PHE A 15 7.39 16.86 3.56
N SER A 16 7.15 15.83 2.74
CA SER A 16 5.83 15.42 2.25
C SER A 16 4.94 14.62 3.24
N PRO A 17 5.13 14.55 4.58
CA PRO A 17 4.14 13.94 5.48
C PRO A 17 2.73 14.53 5.38
N GLN A 18 2.53 15.68 4.72
CA GLN A 18 1.21 16.26 4.52
C GLN A 18 0.38 15.61 3.39
N PHE A 19 0.96 14.78 2.50
CA PHE A 19 0.23 14.33 1.29
C PHE A 19 0.55 12.92 0.77
N ALA A 20 1.16 12.04 1.58
CA ALA A 20 1.84 10.85 1.07
C ALA A 20 1.25 9.50 1.53
N SER A 21 0.13 9.09 0.96
CA SER A 21 -0.39 7.72 1.14
C SER A 21 -1.13 7.25 -0.11
N ALA A 22 -0.81 6.09 -0.66
CA ALA A 22 -1.64 5.46 -1.70
C ALA A 22 -2.41 4.31 -1.05
N ASP A 23 -3.70 4.51 -0.82
CA ASP A 23 -4.67 3.47 -0.48
C ASP A 23 -6.09 4.06 -0.47
N VAL A 24 -7.12 3.28 -0.12
CA VAL A 24 -8.53 3.71 0.02
C VAL A 24 -8.70 5.02 0.81
N ILE A 25 -7.73 5.37 1.67
CA ILE A 25 -7.66 6.66 2.33
C ILE A 25 -7.51 7.80 1.33
N ILE A 26 -6.56 7.77 0.38
CA ILE A 26 -6.28 8.91 -0.50
C ILE A 26 -6.62 8.59 -1.96
N PRO A 27 -7.48 9.39 -2.60
CA PRO A 27 -7.78 9.25 -4.03
C PRO A 27 -6.51 9.34 -4.88
N VAL A 28 -6.53 8.73 -6.06
CA VAL A 28 -5.46 8.93 -7.05
C VAL A 28 -5.35 10.42 -7.33
N SER A 29 -4.21 11.02 -6.95
CA SER A 29 -3.94 12.45 -7.14
C SER A 29 -2.50 12.64 -7.62
N PHE A 30 -2.20 13.79 -8.20
CA PHE A 30 -0.84 14.12 -8.66
C PHE A 30 0.23 14.04 -7.56
N LEU A 31 -0.16 14.11 -6.28
CA LEU A 31 0.74 14.03 -5.13
C LEU A 31 1.00 12.58 -4.69
N THR A 32 0.04 11.67 -4.89
CA THR A 32 0.17 10.26 -4.48
C THR A 32 0.80 9.39 -5.55
N ILE A 33 0.67 9.76 -6.83
CA ILE A 33 1.25 9.03 -7.98
C ILE A 33 2.74 8.72 -7.83
N PRO A 34 3.62 9.65 -7.39
CA PRO A 34 5.05 9.36 -7.23
C PRO A 34 5.39 8.34 -6.13
N LEU A 35 4.47 8.09 -5.19
CA LEU A 35 4.69 7.20 -4.05
C LEU A 35 4.20 5.77 -4.30
N ILE A 36 3.30 5.59 -5.27
CA ILE A 36 2.80 4.28 -5.69
C ILE A 36 3.95 3.30 -5.98
N PRO A 37 5.02 3.65 -6.72
CA PRO A 37 6.13 2.73 -6.96
C PRO A 37 6.82 2.26 -5.68
N LEU A 38 7.01 3.14 -4.69
CA LEU A 38 7.67 2.79 -3.43
C LEU A 38 6.80 1.85 -2.60
N ILE A 39 5.51 2.17 -2.48
CA ILE A 39 4.52 1.35 -1.76
C ILE A 39 4.44 -0.04 -2.38
N VAL A 40 4.29 -0.10 -3.71
CA VAL A 40 4.25 -1.36 -4.46
C VAL A 40 5.51 -2.19 -4.27
N ILE A 41 6.69 -1.56 -4.21
CA ILE A 41 7.94 -2.29 -3.93
C ILE A 41 7.94 -2.85 -2.50
N ILE A 42 7.58 -2.05 -1.49
CA ILE A 42 7.54 -2.48 -0.08
C ILE A 42 6.59 -3.67 0.07
N GLU A 43 5.39 -3.56 -0.49
CA GLU A 43 4.39 -4.61 -0.43
C GLU A 43 4.80 -5.84 -1.24
N ALA A 44 5.35 -5.68 -2.45
CA ALA A 44 5.80 -6.81 -3.25
C ALA A 44 6.95 -7.58 -2.58
N VAL A 45 7.89 -6.88 -1.92
CA VAL A 45 8.96 -7.51 -1.13
C VAL A 45 8.37 -8.24 0.06
N THR A 46 7.48 -7.61 0.82
CA THR A 46 6.80 -8.22 1.97
C THR A 46 6.03 -9.46 1.56
N PHE A 47 5.25 -9.38 0.48
CA PHE A 47 4.52 -10.49 -0.11
C PHE A 47 5.49 -11.61 -0.49
N TRP A 48 6.54 -11.28 -1.24
CA TRP A 48 7.51 -12.27 -1.73
C TRP A 48 8.22 -13.01 -0.60
N GLU A 49 8.60 -12.30 0.44
CA GLU A 49 9.20 -12.85 1.65
C GLU A 49 8.23 -13.81 2.36
N ILE A 50 6.98 -13.40 2.60
CA ILE A 50 5.99 -14.25 3.26
C ILE A 50 5.64 -15.47 2.40
N ALA A 51 5.43 -15.27 1.10
CA ALA A 51 5.06 -16.35 0.18
C ALA A 51 6.17 -17.40 0.05
N ASN A 52 7.42 -16.98 -0.18
CA ASN A 52 8.51 -17.91 -0.43
C ASN A 52 9.15 -18.46 0.85
N LYS A 53 9.34 -17.64 1.90
CA LYS A 53 10.05 -18.09 3.11
C LYS A 53 9.11 -18.71 4.14
N ILE A 54 7.89 -18.18 4.31
CA ILE A 54 6.96 -18.65 5.34
C ILE A 54 6.01 -19.70 4.77
N ILE A 55 5.32 -19.38 3.67
CA ILE A 55 4.31 -20.26 3.07
C ILE A 55 4.95 -21.31 2.15
N LYS A 56 6.20 -21.10 1.72
CA LYS A 56 6.97 -21.98 0.84
C LYS A 56 6.34 -22.20 -0.53
N VAL A 57 5.68 -21.18 -1.08
CA VAL A 57 5.13 -21.21 -2.44
C VAL A 57 6.04 -20.39 -3.35
N PRO A 58 6.66 -21.01 -4.38
CA PRO A 58 7.56 -20.31 -5.28
C PRO A 58 6.78 -19.35 -6.18
N ILE A 59 6.86 -18.05 -5.89
CA ILE A 59 6.27 -16.99 -6.71
C ILE A 59 7.37 -16.06 -7.18
N GLY A 60 7.42 -15.84 -8.50
CA GLY A 60 8.35 -14.88 -9.09
C GLY A 60 8.08 -13.45 -8.61
N PHE A 61 9.14 -12.75 -8.22
CA PHE A 61 9.07 -11.38 -7.71
C PHE A 61 8.38 -10.41 -8.69
N TRP A 62 8.70 -10.49 -9.99
CA TRP A 62 8.07 -9.65 -11.02
C TRP A 62 6.56 -9.86 -11.14
N LYS A 63 6.09 -11.11 -10.96
CA LYS A 63 4.65 -11.40 -10.95
C LYS A 63 3.99 -10.73 -9.75
N LEU A 64 4.64 -10.73 -8.59
CA LEU A 64 4.13 -10.04 -7.40
C LEU A 64 4.09 -8.53 -7.59
N ILE A 65 5.15 -7.91 -8.12
CA ILE A 65 5.14 -6.47 -8.45
C ILE A 65 3.92 -6.11 -9.30
N GLN A 66 3.65 -6.87 -10.36
CA GLN A 66 2.50 -6.60 -11.24
C GLN A 66 1.16 -6.73 -10.49
N ILE A 67 1.00 -7.78 -9.70
CA ILE A 67 -0.24 -8.03 -8.94
C ILE A 67 -0.46 -6.93 -7.88
N THR A 68 0.58 -6.60 -7.12
CA THR A 68 0.56 -5.55 -6.09
C THR A 68 0.30 -4.17 -6.72
N PHE A 69 0.91 -3.87 -7.87
CA PHE A 69 0.62 -2.66 -8.62
C PHE A 69 -0.86 -2.56 -9.03
N ILE A 70 -1.42 -3.63 -9.61
CA ILE A 70 -2.83 -3.67 -9.97
C ILE A 70 -3.72 -3.48 -8.73
N ALA A 71 -3.38 -4.14 -7.62
CA ALA A 71 -4.12 -4.01 -6.36
C ALA A 71 -4.15 -2.56 -5.87
N ASN A 72 -2.99 -1.91 -5.79
CA ASN A 72 -2.83 -0.52 -5.37
C ASN A 72 -3.57 0.46 -6.30
N VAL A 73 -3.53 0.24 -7.62
CA VAL A 73 -4.27 1.07 -8.57
C VAL A 73 -5.78 0.94 -8.33
N VAL A 74 -6.27 -0.27 -8.14
CA VAL A 74 -7.71 -0.50 -7.91
C VAL A 74 -8.17 0.04 -6.55
N THR A 75 -7.40 -0.17 -5.47
CA THR A 75 -7.73 0.40 -4.15
C THR A 75 -7.73 1.92 -4.18
N SER A 76 -6.75 2.55 -4.84
CA SER A 76 -6.69 4.00 -5.00
C SER A 76 -7.84 4.55 -5.85
N LEU A 77 -8.24 3.85 -6.91
CA LEU A 77 -9.43 4.20 -7.70
C LEU A 77 -10.71 4.14 -6.84
N LEU A 78 -10.85 3.10 -6.02
CA LEU A 78 -11.99 2.99 -5.10
C LEU A 78 -11.98 4.10 -4.02
N GLY A 79 -10.81 4.48 -3.52
CA GLY A 79 -10.63 5.64 -2.63
C GLY A 79 -11.04 6.97 -3.28
N THR A 80 -11.13 7.02 -4.61
CA THR A 80 -11.66 8.19 -5.34
C THR A 80 -13.18 8.30 -5.27
N PHE A 81 -13.88 7.16 -5.24
CA PHE A 81 -15.34 7.12 -5.09
C PHE A 81 -15.79 7.15 -3.63
N ILE A 82 -14.96 6.64 -2.72
CA ILE A 82 -15.22 6.61 -1.28
C ILE A 82 -14.15 7.47 -0.60
N PRO A 83 -14.37 8.79 -0.44
CA PRO A 83 -13.34 9.75 -0.01
C PRO A 83 -13.07 9.65 1.50
N MET A 84 -12.52 8.52 1.93
CA MET A 84 -12.23 8.21 3.34
C MET A 84 -11.21 9.18 3.94
N TYR A 85 -10.35 9.82 3.13
CA TYR A 85 -9.40 10.85 3.59
C TYR A 85 -10.06 11.90 4.49
N LYS A 86 -11.28 12.34 4.12
CA LYS A 86 -12.00 13.41 4.84
C LYS A 86 -12.26 13.06 6.30
N TYR A 87 -12.49 11.77 6.56
CA TYR A 87 -12.80 11.28 7.89
C TYR A 87 -11.54 10.85 8.65
N THR A 88 -10.50 10.38 7.93
CA THR A 88 -9.24 9.95 8.54
C THR A 88 -8.40 11.08 9.13
N SER A 89 -8.54 12.31 8.63
CA SER A 89 -7.87 13.48 9.21
C SER A 89 -8.43 13.90 10.56
N GLU A 90 -9.67 13.51 10.86
CA GLU A 90 -10.39 13.94 12.07
C GLU A 90 -10.34 12.87 13.17
N ASN A 91 -10.21 11.60 12.82
CA ASN A 91 -10.25 10.50 13.78
C ASN A 91 -9.50 9.25 13.31
N LEU A 92 -8.57 8.75 14.14
CA LEU A 92 -7.76 7.56 13.88
C LEU A 92 -8.60 6.28 13.68
N ILE A 93 -9.84 6.23 14.17
CA ILE A 93 -10.75 5.09 13.93
C ILE A 93 -10.96 4.86 12.43
N TRP A 94 -11.07 5.94 11.64
CA TRP A 94 -11.27 5.84 10.20
C TRP A 94 -10.04 5.28 9.46
N ILE A 95 -8.85 5.43 10.03
CA ILE A 95 -7.65 4.77 9.51
C ILE A 95 -7.79 3.25 9.66
N GLY A 96 -8.30 2.78 10.80
CA GLY A 96 -8.61 1.37 11.02
C GLY A 96 -9.67 0.83 10.06
N VAL A 97 -10.72 1.61 9.77
CA VAL A 97 -11.75 1.22 8.79
C VAL A 97 -11.16 1.13 7.38
N ALA A 98 -10.35 2.12 6.98
CA ALA A 98 -9.70 2.11 5.68
C ALA A 98 -8.72 0.94 5.54
N LEU A 99 -7.96 0.61 6.59
CA LEU A 99 -7.11 -0.58 6.63
C LEU A 99 -7.92 -1.84 6.33
N VAL A 100 -9.05 -2.03 7.02
CA VAL A 100 -9.92 -3.20 6.83
C VAL A 100 -10.45 -3.27 5.39
N LEU A 101 -10.92 -2.16 4.83
CA LEU A 101 -11.41 -2.12 3.45
C LEU A 101 -10.32 -2.48 2.45
N SER A 102 -9.13 -1.89 2.60
CA SER A 102 -7.99 -2.10 1.72
C SER A 102 -7.56 -3.56 1.74
N VAL A 103 -7.47 -4.15 2.92
CA VAL A 103 -7.18 -5.59 3.10
C VAL A 103 -8.16 -6.47 2.33
N PHE A 104 -9.47 -6.19 2.40
CA PHE A 104 -10.48 -7.00 1.72
C PHE A 104 -10.47 -6.80 0.20
N ILE A 105 -10.27 -5.57 -0.26
CA ILE A 105 -10.18 -5.26 -1.70
C ILE A 105 -8.95 -5.95 -2.29
N GLU A 106 -7.78 -5.76 -1.71
CA GLU A 106 -6.55 -6.38 -2.18
C GLU A 106 -6.61 -7.90 -2.12
N TRP A 107 -7.16 -8.46 -1.04
CA TRP A 107 -7.39 -9.89 -0.93
C TRP A 107 -8.25 -10.41 -2.09
N GLY A 108 -9.34 -9.71 -2.42
CA GLY A 108 -10.20 -10.01 -3.55
C GLY A 108 -9.46 -10.00 -4.88
N ILE A 109 -8.56 -9.03 -5.07
CA ILE A 109 -7.71 -8.90 -6.27
C ILE A 109 -6.66 -10.00 -6.34
N TYR A 110 -6.02 -10.36 -5.23
CA TYR A 110 -4.98 -11.38 -5.19
C TYR A 110 -5.48 -12.80 -5.48
N ILE A 111 -6.72 -13.13 -5.10
CA ILE A 111 -7.31 -14.47 -5.32
C ILE A 111 -7.20 -14.95 -6.78
N PRO A 112 -7.71 -14.24 -7.81
CA PRO A 112 -7.68 -14.73 -9.19
C PRO A 112 -6.25 -14.94 -9.74
N PHE A 113 -5.27 -14.15 -9.29
CA PHE A 113 -3.88 -14.27 -9.78
C PHE A 113 -3.07 -15.35 -9.07
N LEU A 114 -3.38 -15.66 -7.81
CA LEU A 114 -2.56 -16.49 -6.94
C LEU A 114 -3.20 -17.81 -6.52
N ARG A 115 -4.52 -17.97 -6.64
CA ARG A 115 -5.18 -19.27 -6.39
C ARG A 115 -4.64 -20.37 -7.30
N LYS A 116 -4.27 -20.03 -8.54
CA LYS A 116 -3.63 -20.95 -9.49
C LYS A 116 -2.26 -21.44 -9.03
N ASN A 117 -1.59 -20.69 -8.16
CA ASN A 117 -0.25 -21.00 -7.64
C ASN A 117 -0.28 -21.81 -6.34
N THR A 118 -1.39 -22.48 -6.00
CA THR A 118 -1.58 -23.35 -4.80
C THR A 118 -1.59 -22.65 -3.44
N ILE A 119 -1.57 -21.31 -3.39
CA ILE A 119 -1.71 -20.58 -2.12
C ILE A 119 -3.16 -20.73 -1.61
N LYS A 120 -3.30 -21.18 -0.36
CA LYS A 120 -4.61 -21.20 0.32
C LYS A 120 -5.18 -19.78 0.45
N ILE A 121 -6.47 -19.61 0.19
CA ILE A 121 -7.16 -18.31 0.24
C ILE A 121 -6.94 -17.57 1.57
N ILE A 122 -6.94 -18.30 2.69
CA ILE A 122 -6.68 -17.73 4.02
C ILE A 122 -5.27 -17.15 4.16
N ASN A 123 -4.27 -17.75 3.49
CA ASN A 123 -2.91 -17.22 3.52
C ASN A 123 -2.82 -15.95 2.67
N ILE A 124 -3.58 -15.84 1.58
CA ILE A 124 -3.68 -14.61 0.79
C ILE A 124 -4.26 -13.47 1.65
N LEU A 125 -5.29 -13.75 2.46
CA LEU A 125 -5.85 -12.76 3.39
C LEU A 125 -4.81 -12.30 4.42
N LYS A 126 -4.04 -13.23 5.00
CA LYS A 126 -2.97 -12.90 5.95
C LYS A 126 -1.90 -12.03 5.31
N ILE A 127 -1.49 -12.34 4.07
CA ILE A 127 -0.50 -11.52 3.35
C ILE A 127 -1.07 -10.12 3.09
N SER A 128 -2.31 -10.03 2.61
CA SER A 128 -2.99 -8.76 2.40
C SER A 128 -3.00 -7.92 3.68
N PHE A 129 -3.41 -8.54 4.80
CA PHE A 129 -3.40 -7.90 6.11
C PHE A 129 -2.03 -7.37 6.51
N VAL A 130 -0.96 -8.16 6.36
CA VAL A 130 0.39 -7.73 6.75
C VAL A 130 0.92 -6.62 5.85
N CYS A 131 0.70 -6.70 4.53
CA CYS A 131 1.14 -5.66 3.59
C CYS A 131 0.47 -4.32 3.91
N ASN A 132 -0.86 -4.33 4.02
CA ASN A 132 -1.64 -3.15 4.37
C ASN A 132 -1.30 -2.65 5.78
N LEU A 133 -1.07 -3.53 6.75
CA LEU A 133 -0.67 -3.10 8.09
C LEU A 133 0.67 -2.36 8.07
N ILE A 134 1.65 -2.84 7.29
CA ILE A 134 2.94 -2.18 7.16
C ILE A 134 2.77 -0.80 6.53
N THR A 135 2.04 -0.71 5.41
CA THR A 135 1.84 0.58 4.73
C THR A 135 1.11 1.56 5.64
N TYR A 136 -0.02 1.16 6.24
CA TYR A 136 -0.75 2.01 7.18
C TYR A 136 0.04 2.38 8.44
N SER A 137 0.89 1.50 8.96
CA SER A 137 1.75 1.83 10.10
C SER A 137 2.76 2.92 9.76
N ILE A 138 3.32 2.87 8.54
CA ILE A 138 4.18 3.94 8.01
C ILE A 138 3.39 5.25 7.91
N LEU A 139 2.16 5.20 7.40
CA LEU A 139 1.29 6.39 7.30
C LEU A 139 0.99 7.00 8.67
N VAL A 140 0.57 6.19 9.63
CA VAL A 140 0.28 6.64 11.00
C VAL A 140 1.52 7.22 11.66
N PHE A 141 2.68 6.59 11.48
CA PHE A 141 3.94 7.11 12.01
C PHE A 141 4.24 8.52 11.47
N PHE A 142 4.10 8.75 10.16
CA PHE A 142 4.30 10.08 9.58
C PHE A 142 3.25 11.10 10.02
N LEU A 143 1.98 10.69 10.13
CA LEU A 143 0.92 11.56 10.66
C LEU A 143 1.23 12.01 12.09
N LEU A 144 1.66 11.09 12.97
CA LEU A 144 2.00 11.41 14.35
C LEU A 144 3.25 12.29 14.50
N MET A 145 4.20 12.21 13.56
CA MET A 145 5.40 13.05 13.55
C MET A 145 5.20 14.45 12.95
N SER A 146 4.05 14.69 12.32
CA SER A 146 3.72 15.98 11.70
C SER A 146 2.78 16.85 12.54
N VAL A 147 2.31 16.33 13.68
CA VAL A 147 1.58 17.03 14.74
C VAL A 147 2.55 17.49 15.82
#